data_AF-A0A2V1A7Z7-F1
#
_entry.id   AF-A0A2V1A7Z7-F1
#
_cell.length_a   1.000
_cell.length_b   1.000
_cell.length_c   1.000
_cell.angle_alpha   90.00
_cell.angle_beta   90.00
_cell.angle_gamma   90.00
#
_symmetry.space_group_name_H-M   'P 1'
#
loop_
_entity.id
_entity.type
_entity.pdbx_description
1 polymer ?
#
loop_
_entity_poly.entity_id
_entity_poly.type
_entity_poly.pdbx_seq_one_letter_code
_entity_poly.pdbx_strand_id
1 'polypeptide(L)'
;MSAASNASCIFCKIIKGDIPSLKLIETKLSYSFLDIQPTAEAHCLVIPKYHGAKLHNLPDEYLADILPVVKRLTKVLKLDQNNTPEGSGYNVLQNNGRIAHQVVDHVHFHLIPKKDTESGLGVGWPAQETDFDKLGKLHETLKEALAAEEKL
;
A
#
# COMPACT_ATOMS: atom_id res chain seq x y z
N MET A 1 -15.74 16.93 1.03
CA MET A 1 -16.18 16.46 2.36
C MET A 1 -14.97 16.46 3.29
N SER A 2 -15.16 16.57 4.60
CA SER A 2 -14.05 16.42 5.56
C SER A 2 -13.56 14.97 5.58
N ALA A 3 -12.25 14.74 5.60
CA ALA A 3 -11.69 13.40 5.69
C ALA A 3 -12.19 12.67 6.95
N ALA A 4 -12.60 11.40 6.83
CA ALA A 4 -12.90 10.58 8.00
C ALA A 4 -11.65 10.45 8.88
N SER A 5 -11.80 10.50 10.21
CA SER A 5 -10.71 10.43 11.17
C SER A 5 -11.14 9.65 12.41
N ASN A 6 -10.22 8.87 13.00
CA ASN A 6 -10.45 8.11 14.23
C ASN A 6 -9.47 8.54 15.32
N ALA A 7 -9.98 8.92 16.50
CA ALA A 7 -9.19 9.46 17.60
C ALA A 7 -8.21 8.44 18.24
N SER A 8 -8.47 7.14 18.15
CA SER A 8 -7.57 6.09 18.66
C SER A 8 -6.52 5.65 17.64
N CYS A 9 -6.67 6.02 16.36
CA CYS A 9 -5.76 5.61 15.29
C CYS A 9 -4.43 6.38 15.34
N ILE A 10 -3.31 5.66 15.43
CA ILE A 10 -1.96 6.26 15.45
C ILE A 10 -1.65 7.05 14.17
N PHE A 11 -2.10 6.60 12.99
CA PHE A 11 -1.87 7.30 11.74
C PHE A 11 -2.71 8.56 11.60
N CYS A 12 -3.95 8.57 12.10
CA CYS A 12 -4.73 9.80 12.23
C CYS A 12 -4.05 10.82 13.14
N LYS A 13 -3.46 10.38 14.26
CA LYS A 13 -2.68 11.24 15.16
C LYS A 13 -1.42 11.80 14.48
N ILE A 14 -0.71 10.98 13.69
CA ILE A 14 0.42 11.44 12.87
C ILE A 14 -0.03 12.51 11.87
N ILE A 15 -1.13 12.28 11.14
CA ILE A 15 -1.67 13.24 10.16
C ILE A 15 -2.03 14.58 10.84
N LYS A 16 -2.57 14.54 12.06
CA LYS A 16 -2.93 15.73 12.85
C LYS A 16 -1.71 16.44 13.46
N GLY A 17 -0.56 15.76 13.54
CA GLY A 17 0.63 16.25 14.23
C GLY A 17 0.64 15.99 15.74
N ASP A 18 -0.32 15.22 16.27
CA ASP A 18 -0.38 14.84 17.69
C ASP A 18 0.74 13.84 18.05
N ILE A 19 1.21 13.06 17.07
CA ILE A 19 2.37 12.17 17.16
C ILE A 19 3.38 12.60 16.10
N PRO A 20 4.67 12.78 16.45
CA PRO A 20 5.69 13.17 15.48
C PRO A 20 5.94 12.06 14.45
N SER A 21 6.32 12.46 13.24
CA SER A 21 6.81 11.54 12.20
C SER A 21 7.90 12.21 11.36
N LEU A 22 8.72 11.39 10.70
CA LEU A 22 9.71 11.86 9.73
C LEU A 22 9.04 12.01 8.36
N LYS A 23 8.29 13.12 8.21
CA LYS A 23 7.50 13.44 7.02
C LYS A 23 8.35 13.52 5.75
N LEU A 24 7.82 12.98 4.65
CA LEU A 24 8.42 13.05 3.31
C LEU A 24 7.54 13.89 2.37
N ILE A 25 6.60 13.27 1.66
CA ILE A 25 5.67 13.95 0.74
C ILE A 25 4.31 14.07 1.41
N GLU A 26 3.74 15.26 1.33
CA GLU A 26 2.37 15.50 1.75
C GLU A 26 1.60 16.17 0.61
N THR A 27 0.40 15.66 0.35
CA THR A 27 -0.55 16.24 -0.61
C THR A 27 -1.83 16.66 0.12
N LYS A 28 -2.83 17.08 -0.63
CA LYS A 28 -4.17 17.31 -0.08
C LYS A 28 -4.81 16.01 0.44
N LEU A 29 -4.51 14.86 -0.17
CA LEU A 29 -5.20 13.59 0.08
C LEU A 29 -4.31 12.53 0.74
N SER A 30 -2.98 12.60 0.57
CA SER A 30 -2.02 11.62 1.08
C SER A 30 -0.97 12.26 1.98
N TYR A 31 -0.38 11.43 2.82
CA TYR A 31 0.72 11.77 3.72
C TYR A 31 1.74 10.63 3.70
N SER A 32 3.03 10.93 3.59
CA SER A 32 4.08 9.92 3.65
C SER A 32 5.19 10.26 4.63
N PHE A 33 5.80 9.22 5.20
CA PHE A 33 6.80 9.33 6.25
C PHE A 33 7.66 8.06 6.30
N LEU A 34 8.84 8.14 6.91
CA LEU A 34 9.69 6.97 7.14
C LEU A 34 9.05 6.02 8.17
N ASP A 35 9.16 4.72 7.90
CA ASP A 35 8.81 3.70 8.87
C ASP A 35 9.86 3.67 10.00
N ILE A 36 9.42 3.67 11.25
CA ILE A 36 10.28 3.63 12.44
C ILE A 36 10.68 2.20 12.84
N GLN A 37 10.02 1.18 12.25
CA GLN A 37 10.37 -0.23 12.36
C GLN A 37 10.70 -0.78 10.96
N PRO A 38 11.73 -0.23 10.29
CA PRO A 38 11.97 -0.51 8.88
C PRO A 38 12.49 -1.93 8.64
N THR A 39 12.10 -2.53 7.52
CA THR A 39 12.67 -3.80 7.02
C THR A 39 13.82 -3.56 6.02
N ALA A 40 13.97 -2.33 5.53
CA ALA A 40 15.07 -1.89 4.67
C ALA A 40 15.38 -0.41 4.91
N GLU A 41 16.60 0.00 4.55
CA GLU A 41 16.96 1.41 4.50
C GLU A 41 15.96 2.18 3.62
N ALA A 42 15.49 3.31 4.12
CA ALA A 42 14.49 4.17 3.48
C ALA A 42 13.12 3.50 3.23
N HIS A 43 12.77 2.44 3.97
CA HIS A 43 11.38 1.97 4.06
C HIS A 43 10.48 3.12 4.50
N CYS A 44 9.49 3.47 3.66
CA CYS A 44 8.53 4.52 3.95
C CYS A 44 7.09 4.06 3.74
N LEU A 45 6.18 4.76 4.42
CA LEU A 45 4.75 4.53 4.37
C LEU A 45 4.08 5.67 3.63
N VAL A 46 3.09 5.35 2.79
CA VAL A 46 2.15 6.30 2.17
C VAL A 46 0.75 5.97 2.65
N ILE A 47 0.11 6.93 3.31
CA ILE A 47 -1.23 6.78 3.89
C ILE A 47 -2.19 7.82 3.30
N PRO A 48 -3.46 7.48 3.07
CA PRO A 48 -4.49 8.47 2.81
C PRO A 48 -4.77 9.26 4.09
N LYS A 49 -5.13 10.53 3.95
CA LYS A 49 -5.63 11.36 5.06
C LYS A 49 -7.03 10.95 5.50
N TYR A 50 -7.78 10.23 4.64
CA TYR A 50 -9.04 9.58 4.99
C TYR A 50 -8.79 8.29 5.76
N HIS A 51 -9.42 8.15 6.92
CA HIS A 51 -9.38 6.92 7.71
C HIS A 51 -10.28 5.84 7.11
N GLY A 52 -9.65 4.82 6.53
CA GLY A 52 -10.28 3.55 6.19
C GLY A 52 -9.39 2.41 6.64
N ALA A 53 -9.96 1.37 7.25
CA ALA A 53 -9.18 0.25 7.77
C ALA A 53 -8.64 -0.63 6.65
N LYS A 54 -9.44 -0.87 5.61
CA LYS A 54 -9.07 -1.67 4.43
C LYS A 54 -9.21 -0.83 3.15
N LEU A 55 -8.60 -1.30 2.07
CA LEU A 55 -8.55 -0.60 0.78
C LEU A 55 -9.95 -0.18 0.27
N HIS A 56 -10.92 -1.11 0.33
CA HIS A 56 -12.30 -0.88 -0.10
C HIS A 56 -13.10 0.07 0.82
N ASN A 57 -12.51 0.61 1.89
CA ASN A 57 -13.13 1.65 2.70
C ASN A 57 -12.71 3.07 2.26
N LEU A 58 -11.78 3.19 1.31
CA LEU A 58 -11.29 4.46 0.83
C LEU A 58 -12.14 4.98 -0.33
N PRO A 59 -12.44 6.28 -0.37
CA PRO A 59 -12.98 6.91 -1.57
C PRO A 59 -11.94 6.91 -2.70
N ASP A 60 -12.40 6.79 -3.95
CA ASP A 60 -11.55 6.68 -5.14
C ASP A 60 -10.56 7.84 -5.31
N GLU A 61 -10.94 9.06 -4.93
CA GLU A 61 -10.06 10.23 -5.04
C GLU A 61 -8.78 10.06 -4.18
N TYR A 62 -8.88 9.39 -3.03
CA TYR A 62 -7.74 9.10 -2.18
C TYR A 62 -6.87 8.01 -2.80
N LEU A 63 -7.48 6.98 -3.39
CA LEU A 63 -6.77 5.91 -4.10
C LEU A 63 -5.98 6.46 -5.30
N ALA A 64 -6.59 7.36 -6.07
CA ALA A 64 -5.99 7.97 -7.25
C ALA A 64 -4.74 8.82 -6.93
N ASP A 65 -4.63 9.37 -5.72
CA ASP A 65 -3.48 10.20 -5.30
C ASP A 65 -2.30 9.39 -4.76
N ILE A 66 -2.54 8.18 -4.22
CA ILE A 66 -1.51 7.37 -3.54
C ILE A 66 -0.36 6.95 -4.48
N LEU A 67 -0.66 6.30 -5.61
CA LEU A 67 0.38 5.77 -6.51
C LEU A 67 1.22 6.88 -7.17
N PRO A 68 0.67 8.04 -7.57
CA PRO A 68 1.48 9.20 -7.94
C PRO A 68 2.45 9.65 -6.84
N VAL A 69 2.05 9.61 -5.57
CA VAL A 69 2.94 9.91 -4.43
C VAL A 69 4.04 8.84 -4.29
N VAL A 70 3.69 7.55 -4.36
CA VAL A 70 4.66 6.45 -4.34
C VAL A 70 5.69 6.60 -5.48
N LYS A 71 5.24 6.88 -6.71
CA LYS A 71 6.12 7.13 -7.86
C LYS A 71 7.03 8.35 -7.65
N ARG A 72 6.56 9.40 -6.97
CA ARG A 72 7.43 10.55 -6.64
C ARG A 72 8.48 10.17 -5.61
N LEU A 73 8.12 9.34 -4.64
CA LEU A 73 9.06 8.82 -3.65
C LEU A 73 10.16 7.98 -4.32
N THR A 74 9.87 7.15 -5.32
CA THR A 74 10.95 6.40 -6.01
C THR A 74 12.03 7.32 -6.57
N LYS A 75 11.67 8.52 -7.05
CA LYS A 75 12.63 9.55 -7.48
C LYS A 75 13.44 10.15 -6.34
N VAL A 76 12.77 10.46 -5.23
CA VAL A 76 13.42 10.98 -4.01
C VAL A 76 14.45 9.98 -3.47
N LEU A 77 14.10 8.69 -3.50
CA LEU A 77 14.96 7.58 -3.08
C LEU A 77 15.94 7.13 -4.18
N LYS A 78 15.96 7.77 -5.36
CA LYS A 78 16.80 7.43 -6.52
C LYS A 78 16.61 6.00 -7.04
N LEU A 79 15.48 5.36 -6.73
CA LEU A 79 15.12 4.03 -7.21
C LEU A 79 14.76 4.02 -8.70
N ASP A 80 14.35 5.17 -9.24
CA ASP A 80 14.01 5.37 -10.65
C ASP A 80 15.24 5.42 -11.59
N GLN A 81 16.44 5.44 -11.03
CA GLN A 81 17.69 5.44 -11.81
C GLN A 81 18.01 4.05 -12.38
N ASN A 82 17.49 2.97 -11.77
CA ASN A 82 17.59 1.63 -12.32
C ASN A 82 16.37 1.31 -13.20
N ASN A 83 16.61 1.20 -14.51
CA ASN A 83 15.59 0.85 -15.50
C ASN A 83 15.82 -0.54 -16.12
N THR A 84 16.62 -1.39 -15.45
CA THR A 84 16.84 -2.79 -15.86
C THR A 84 16.28 -3.75 -14.80
N PRO A 85 16.03 -5.01 -15.14
CA PRO A 85 15.56 -6.00 -14.16
C PRO A 85 16.65 -6.47 -13.18
N GLU A 86 17.92 -6.20 -13.46
CA GLU A 86 19.06 -6.54 -12.60
C GLU A 86 19.32 -5.49 -11.52
N GLY A 87 20.10 -5.87 -10.49
CA GLY A 87 20.50 -4.95 -9.43
C GLY A 87 19.42 -4.75 -8.36
N SER A 88 19.47 -3.61 -7.69
CA SER A 88 18.51 -3.29 -6.63
C SER A 88 17.13 -2.94 -7.21
N GLY A 89 16.09 -3.42 -6.53
CA GLY A 89 14.69 -3.14 -6.85
C GLY A 89 13.95 -2.53 -5.66
N TYR A 90 12.62 -2.64 -5.68
CA TYR A 90 11.76 -2.25 -4.57
C TYR A 90 10.40 -2.95 -4.66
N ASN A 91 9.71 -3.06 -3.54
CA ASN A 91 8.35 -3.58 -3.45
C ASN A 91 7.38 -2.48 -3.03
N VAL A 92 6.16 -2.55 -3.56
CA VAL A 92 5.01 -1.80 -3.04
C VAL A 92 4.03 -2.80 -2.46
N LEU A 93 3.68 -2.66 -1.18
CA LEU A 93 2.84 -3.61 -0.45
C LEU A 93 1.74 -2.89 0.31
N GLN A 94 0.52 -3.44 0.32
CA GLN A 94 -0.57 -2.98 1.16
C GLN A 94 -1.34 -4.18 1.71
N ASN A 95 -1.60 -4.16 3.02
CA ASN A 95 -2.15 -5.30 3.76
C ASN A 95 -3.60 -5.03 4.19
N ASN A 96 -4.51 -6.00 4.01
CA ASN A 96 -5.93 -5.88 4.37
C ASN A 96 -6.36 -6.99 5.36
N GLY A 97 -6.30 -6.69 6.66
CA GLY A 97 -6.63 -7.60 7.76
C GLY A 97 -5.44 -8.34 8.37
N ARG A 98 -5.64 -8.87 9.59
CA ARG A 98 -4.57 -9.48 10.41
C ARG A 98 -3.87 -10.66 9.74
N ILE A 99 -4.64 -11.55 9.08
CA ILE A 99 -4.08 -12.70 8.34
C ILE A 99 -3.23 -12.27 7.14
N ALA A 100 -3.54 -11.09 6.57
CA ALA A 100 -2.75 -10.45 5.52
C ALA A 100 -1.64 -9.54 6.09
N HIS A 101 -1.27 -9.73 7.37
CA HIS A 101 -0.20 -9.01 8.05
C HIS A 101 -0.43 -7.51 8.30
N GLN A 102 -1.69 -7.05 8.30
CA GLN A 102 -2.02 -5.67 8.71
C GLN A 102 -2.10 -5.56 10.23
N VAL A 103 -1.32 -4.68 10.86
CA VAL A 103 -1.38 -4.40 12.30
C VAL A 103 -2.14 -3.11 12.62
N VAL A 104 -1.87 -2.03 11.87
CA VAL A 104 -2.54 -0.74 12.04
C VAL A 104 -3.77 -0.66 11.15
N ASP A 105 -4.94 -0.41 11.74
CA ASP A 105 -6.24 -0.36 11.05
C ASP A 105 -6.48 1.00 10.37
N HIS A 106 -5.52 1.41 9.54
CA HIS A 106 -5.61 2.55 8.64
C HIS A 106 -4.76 2.21 7.41
N VAL A 107 -5.32 2.29 6.21
CA VAL A 107 -4.61 1.86 4.98
C VAL A 107 -3.24 2.52 4.87
N HIS A 108 -2.22 1.72 4.63
CA HIS A 108 -0.86 2.18 4.44
C HIS A 108 -0.18 1.33 3.37
N PHE A 109 0.40 2.02 2.39
CA PHE A 109 1.25 1.42 1.39
C PHE A 109 2.69 1.51 1.86
N HIS A 110 3.36 0.37 1.90
CA HIS A 110 4.79 0.29 2.11
C HIS A 110 5.50 0.50 0.76
N LEU A 111 6.51 1.37 0.72
CA LEU A 111 7.52 1.39 -0.32
C LEU A 111 8.83 0.90 0.31
N ILE A 112 9.26 -0.29 -0.10
CA ILE A 112 10.36 -1.03 0.55
C ILE A 112 11.47 -1.23 -0.47
N PRO A 113 12.60 -0.53 -0.37
CA PRO A 113 13.78 -0.83 -1.17
C PRO A 113 14.26 -2.28 -0.98
N LYS A 114 14.72 -2.91 -2.06
CA LYS A 114 15.22 -4.28 -2.07
C LYS A 114 16.63 -4.28 -2.67
N LYS A 115 17.63 -4.20 -1.79
CA LYS A 115 19.05 -4.13 -2.18
C LYS A 115 19.71 -5.51 -2.26
N ASP A 116 19.28 -6.43 -1.41
CA ASP A 116 19.82 -7.77 -1.25
C ASP A 116 18.72 -8.74 -0.76
N THR A 117 19.10 -9.99 -0.49
CA THR A 117 18.18 -11.03 -0.04
C THR A 117 17.88 -10.99 1.46
N GLU A 118 18.75 -10.36 2.27
CA GLU A 118 18.65 -10.35 3.74
C GLU A 118 17.74 -9.22 4.25
N SER A 119 17.71 -8.09 3.54
CA SER A 119 16.91 -6.91 3.83
C SER A 119 15.74 -6.73 2.86
N GLY A 120 14.78 -5.88 3.22
CA GLY A 120 13.57 -5.61 2.45
C GLY A 120 12.49 -6.68 2.58
N LEU A 121 11.55 -6.70 1.64
CA LEU A 121 10.44 -7.66 1.71
C LEU A 121 10.92 -9.08 1.38
N GLY A 122 10.54 -10.04 2.23
CA GLY A 122 10.60 -11.47 1.91
C GLY A 122 9.31 -11.90 1.23
N VAL A 123 9.40 -12.52 0.05
CA VAL A 123 8.24 -12.97 -0.71
C VAL A 123 8.21 -14.49 -0.74
N GLY A 124 7.37 -15.08 0.11
CA GLY A 124 7.00 -16.49 0.00
C GLY A 124 5.97 -16.65 -1.13
N TRP A 125 6.28 -17.50 -2.12
CA TRP A 125 5.43 -17.69 -3.30
C TRP A 125 4.95 -19.15 -3.44
N PRO A 126 3.97 -19.59 -2.63
CA PRO A 126 3.47 -20.97 -2.62
C PRO A 126 2.47 -21.23 -3.75
N ALA A 127 2.96 -21.20 -5.00
CA ALA A 127 2.13 -21.46 -6.18
C ALA A 127 1.40 -22.81 -6.05
N GLN A 128 0.10 -22.82 -6.35
CA GLN A 128 -0.76 -24.00 -6.28
C GLN A 128 -0.96 -24.57 -7.68
N GLU A 129 -1.01 -25.89 -7.79
CA GLU A 129 -1.44 -26.55 -9.03
C GLU A 129 -2.90 -26.22 -9.33
N THR A 130 -3.20 -25.97 -10.60
CA THR A 130 -4.54 -25.64 -11.09
C THR A 130 -4.71 -26.15 -12.53
N ASP A 131 -5.92 -26.04 -13.07
CA ASP A 131 -6.25 -26.45 -14.43
C ASP A 131 -7.28 -25.49 -15.05
N PHE A 132 -7.41 -25.55 -16.39
CA PHE A 132 -8.31 -24.67 -17.14
C PHE A 132 -9.79 -24.86 -16.77
N ASP A 133 -10.20 -26.06 -16.33
CA ASP A 133 -11.59 -26.31 -15.92
C ASP A 133 -11.91 -25.59 -14.61
N LYS A 134 -11.03 -25.69 -13.61
CA LYS A 134 -11.15 -24.97 -12.33
C LYS A 134 -11.09 -23.46 -12.55
N LEU A 135 -10.12 -22.97 -13.33
CA LEU A 135 -9.98 -21.55 -13.63
C LEU A 135 -11.15 -21.01 -14.44
N GLY A 136 -11.68 -21.78 -15.39
CA GLY A 136 -12.86 -21.41 -16.18
C GLY A 136 -14.10 -21.24 -15.32
N LYS A 137 -14.37 -22.18 -14.40
CA LYS A 137 -15.49 -22.07 -13.45
C LYS A 137 -15.35 -20.86 -12.52
N LEU A 138 -14.15 -20.62 -12.01
CA LEU A 138 -13.86 -19.45 -11.19
C LEU A 138 -14.09 -18.16 -11.99
N HIS A 139 -13.61 -18.11 -13.24
CA HIS A 139 -13.78 -16.96 -14.14
C HIS A 139 -15.25 -16.61 -14.37
N GLU A 140 -16.10 -17.58 -14.68
CA GLU A 140 -17.53 -17.30 -14.88
C GLU A 140 -18.20 -16.77 -13.60
N THR A 141 -17.87 -17.36 -12.44
CA THR A 141 -18.37 -16.86 -11.14
C THR A 141 -17.96 -15.41 -10.90
N LEU A 142 -16.72 -15.04 -11.21
CA LEU A 142 -16.22 -13.67 -11.03
C LEU A 142 -16.85 -12.69 -12.03
N LYS A 143 -17.15 -13.12 -13.26
CA LYS A 143 -17.84 -12.28 -14.25
C LYS A 143 -19.28 -11.98 -13.85
N GLU A 144 -19.99 -12.95 -13.28
CA GLU A 144 -21.33 -12.73 -12.75
C GLU A 144 -21.32 -11.71 -11.61
N ALA A 145 -20.35 -11.81 -10.70
CA ALA A 145 -20.18 -10.86 -9.61
C ALA A 145 -19.86 -9.44 -10.13
N LEU A 146 -18.99 -9.32 -11.14
CA LEU A 146 -18.65 -8.02 -11.75
C LEU A 146 -19.87 -7.36 -12.39
N ALA A 147 -20.66 -8.11 -13.16
CA ALA A 147 -21.87 -7.59 -13.80
C ALA A 147 -22.96 -7.17 -12.79
N ALA A 148 -22.91 -7.67 -11.55
CA ALA A 148 -23.78 -7.25 -10.47
C ALA A 148 -23.27 -5.95 -9.79
N GLU A 149 -21.95 -5.77 -9.70
CA GLU A 149 -21.31 -4.61 -9.10
C GLU A 149 -21.43 -3.36 -9.98
N GLU A 150 -21.26 -3.49 -11.30
CA GLU A 150 -21.42 -2.38 -12.26
C GLU A 150 -22.85 -1.78 -12.31
N LYS A 151 -23.82 -2.42 -11.66
CA LYS A 151 -25.21 -1.95 -11.56
C LYS A 151 -25.48 -1.11 -10.31
N LEU A 152 -24.52 -1.02 -9.39
CA LEU A 152 -24.58 -0.22 -8.15
C LEU A 152 -24.11 1.22 -8.42
#